data_AF-A0A958QTH1-F1
#
_entry.id   AF-A0A958QTH1-F1
#
_cell.length_a   1.000
_cell.length_b   1.000
_cell.length_c   1.000
_cell.angle_alpha   90.00
_cell.angle_beta   90.00
_cell.angle_gamma   90.00
#
_symmetry.space_group_name_H-M   'P 1'
#
loop_
_entity.id
_entity.type
_entity.pdbx_description
1 polymer ?
#
loop_
_entity_poly.entity_id
_entity_poly.type
_entity_poly.pdbx_seq_one_letter_code
_entity_poly.pdbx_strand_id
1 'polypeptide(L)'
;YKKMEEFAQNSTVPALFVHGDDHKFTIDHPIYYVDKKTGYFGNRPFVTRLQVYGFPNVRAVEVKVEPNSPQPFAFYSLEPIPWQYKK
;
A
#
# COMPACT_ATOMS: atom_id res chain seq x y z
N TYR A 1 4.73 4.19 13.28
CA TYR A 1 4.47 4.90 12.01
C TYR A 1 5.15 6.27 11.85
N LYS A 2 5.61 6.97 12.89
CA LYS A 2 6.20 8.33 12.78
C LYS A 2 7.31 8.50 11.73
N LYS A 3 8.28 7.56 11.66
CA LYS A 3 9.34 7.57 10.62
C LYS A 3 8.81 7.41 9.19
N MET A 4 7.72 6.65 9.03
CA MET A 4 7.07 6.42 7.74
C MET A 4 6.31 7.66 7.27
N GLU A 5 5.62 8.34 8.18
CA GLU A 5 4.95 9.62 7.90
C GLU A 5 5.97 10.70 7.52
N GLU A 6 7.09 10.76 8.22
CA GLU A 6 8.19 11.69 7.94
C GLU A 6 8.84 11.40 6.58
N PHE A 7 9.06 10.13 6.23
CA PHE A 7 9.50 9.76 4.89
C PHE A 7 8.46 10.18 3.84
N ALA A 8 7.18 9.85 4.06
CA ALA A 8 6.11 10.16 3.12
C ALA A 8 5.96 11.67 2.87
N GLN A 9 6.17 12.47 3.91
CA GLN A 9 6.14 13.93 3.86
C GLN A 9 7.22 14.51 2.96
N ASN A 10 8.42 13.94 3.00
CA ASN A 10 9.61 14.50 2.37
C ASN A 10 10.01 13.75 1.09
N SER A 11 9.33 12.66 0.74
CA SER A 11 9.67 11.87 -0.43
C SER A 11 9.40 12.65 -1.72
N THR A 12 10.43 12.75 -2.55
CA THR A 12 10.35 13.25 -3.94
C THR A 12 10.51 12.12 -4.95
N VAL A 13 10.69 10.88 -4.48
CA VAL A 13 10.81 9.69 -5.30
C VAL A 13 9.61 8.77 -5.05
N PRO A 14 9.14 8.03 -6.07
CA PRO A 14 8.07 7.06 -5.87
C PRO A 14 8.44 6.01 -4.84
N ALA A 15 7.55 5.79 -3.86
CA ALA A 15 7.74 4.84 -2.78
C ALA A 15 6.49 3.99 -2.56
N LEU A 16 6.70 2.71 -2.30
CA LEU A 16 5.64 1.74 -1.99
C LEU A 16 5.72 1.35 -0.51
N PHE A 17 4.64 1.56 0.23
CA PHE A 17 4.47 1.07 1.58
C PHE A 17 3.60 -0.18 1.61
N VAL A 18 4.14 -1.27 2.15
CA VAL A 18 3.45 -2.56 2.25
C VAL A 18 3.16 -2.88 3.72
N HIS A 19 1.91 -3.20 4.05
CA HIS A 19 1.51 -3.66 5.38
C HIS A 19 0.32 -4.64 5.29
N GLY A 20 -0.06 -5.26 6.41
CA GLY A 20 -1.16 -6.24 6.45
C GLY A 20 -2.17 -6.07 7.59
N ASP A 21 -2.11 -4.97 8.36
CA ASP A 21 -2.80 -4.82 9.65
C ASP A 21 -4.33 -5.08 9.61
N ASP A 22 -5.06 -4.52 8.65
CA ASP A 22 -6.53 -4.73 8.60
C ASP A 22 -6.93 -6.01 7.83
N HIS A 23 -5.97 -6.77 7.29
CA HIS A 23 -6.21 -7.94 6.42
C HIS A 23 -7.09 -7.66 5.18
N LYS A 24 -7.25 -6.40 4.77
CA LYS A 24 -8.04 -5.99 3.60
C LYS A 24 -7.12 -5.59 2.46
N PHE A 25 -7.32 -6.17 1.27
CA PHE A 25 -6.60 -5.73 0.09
C PHE A 25 -6.99 -4.29 -0.26
N THR A 26 -6.03 -3.38 -0.20
CA THR A 26 -6.25 -1.95 -0.47
C THR A 26 -5.03 -1.38 -1.16
N ILE A 27 -5.26 -0.64 -2.23
CA ILE A 27 -4.23 0.11 -2.94
C ILE A 27 -4.67 1.56 -2.96
N ASP A 28 -3.85 2.46 -2.41
CA ASP A 28 -4.12 3.89 -2.44
C ASP A 28 -2.96 4.64 -3.07
N HIS A 29 -3.28 5.43 -4.09
CA HIS A 29 -2.36 6.39 -4.68
C HIS A 29 -3.15 7.57 -5.27
N PRO A 30 -2.83 8.83 -4.92
CA PRO A 30 -1.94 9.20 -3.82
C PRO A 30 -2.55 8.82 -2.47
N ILE A 31 -1.74 8.70 -1.41
CA ILE A 31 -2.30 8.54 -0.06
C ILE A 31 -2.86 9.88 0.40
N TYR A 32 -4.15 9.92 0.73
CA TYR A 32 -4.78 11.07 1.38
C TYR A 32 -4.66 10.98 2.89
N TYR A 33 -4.53 12.13 3.56
CA TYR A 33 -4.47 12.21 5.01
C TYR A 33 -5.18 13.45 5.53
N VAL A 34 -5.66 13.35 6.77
CA VAL A 34 -6.12 14.48 7.57
C VAL A 34 -5.15 14.64 8.74
N ASP A 35 -4.53 15.81 8.85
CA ASP A 35 -3.78 16.17 10.05
C ASP A 35 -4.76 16.34 11.21
N LYS A 36 -4.66 15.46 12.21
CA LYS A 36 -5.59 15.44 13.35
C LYS A 36 -5.50 16.69 14.24
N LYS A 37 -4.39 17.42 14.21
CA LYS A 37 -4.17 18.62 15.02
C LYS A 37 -4.66 19.88 14.32
N THR A 38 -4.37 19.99 13.02
CA THR A 38 -4.68 21.20 12.25
C THR A 38 -5.98 21.09 11.45
N GLY A 39 -6.52 19.87 11.30
CA GLY A 39 -7.66 19.59 10.42
C GLY A 39 -7.30 19.67 8.93
N TYR A 40 -6.03 19.91 8.59
CA TYR A 40 -5.59 20.04 7.22
C TYR A 40 -5.79 18.73 6.45
N PHE A 41 -6.47 18.80 5.31
CA PHE A 41 -6.60 17.69 4.36
C PHE A 41 -5.52 17.84 3.28
N GLY A 42 -4.70 16.79 3.11
CA GLY A 42 -3.62 16.77 2.13
C GLY A 42 -3.45 15.40 1.51
N ASN A 43 -2.48 15.30 0.59
CA ASN A 43 -2.09 14.04 -0.02
C ASN A 43 -0.56 13.86 -0.07
N ARG A 44 -0.13 12.63 -0.35
CA ARG A 44 1.27 12.23 -0.54
C ARG A 44 1.43 11.70 -1.97
N PRO A 45 1.78 12.56 -2.94
CA PRO A 45 1.74 12.20 -4.36
C PRO A 45 2.78 11.16 -4.77
N PHE A 46 3.89 11.05 -4.04
CA PHE A 46 4.96 10.10 -4.36
C PHE A 46 4.82 8.77 -3.63
N VAL A 47 3.73 8.55 -2.90
CA VAL A 47 3.59 7.41 -2.03
C VAL A 47 2.38 6.59 -2.43
N THR A 48 2.60 5.30 -2.62
CA THR A 48 1.56 4.30 -2.82
C THR A 48 1.47 3.41 -1.59
N ARG A 49 0.25 3.16 -1.11
CA ARG A 49 -0.02 2.16 -0.07
C ARG A 49 -0.47 0.87 -0.72
N LEU A 50 0.08 -0.25 -0.27
CA LEU A 50 -0.45 -1.60 -0.47
C LEU A 50 -0.74 -2.21 0.90
N GLN A 51 -2.02 -2.44 1.19
CA GLN A 51 -2.40 -3.36 2.25
C GLN A 51 -2.66 -4.73 1.64
N VAL A 52 -1.98 -5.75 2.15
CA VAL A 52 -2.09 -7.13 1.66
C VAL A 52 -3.25 -7.87 2.32
N TYR A 53 -3.63 -8.97 1.69
CA TYR A 53 -4.57 -9.93 2.24
C TYR A 53 -4.06 -10.54 3.55
N GLY A 54 -4.98 -10.93 4.43
CA GLY A 54 -4.69 -11.71 5.63
C GLY A 54 -5.72 -12.82 5.85
N PHE A 55 -5.65 -13.49 7.00
CA PHE A 55 -6.59 -14.55 7.34
C PHE A 55 -8.05 -14.03 7.31
N PRO A 56 -9.02 -14.80 6.75
CA PRO A 56 -8.90 -16.19 6.25
C PRO A 56 -8.54 -16.32 4.76
N ASN A 57 -8.34 -15.22 4.04
CA ASN A 57 -8.23 -15.21 2.57
C ASN A 57 -6.83 -14.75 2.16
N VAL A 58 -5.79 -15.50 2.52
CA VAL A 58 -4.41 -15.10 2.23
C VAL A 58 -4.11 -15.36 0.76
N ARG A 59 -3.55 -14.35 0.10
CA ARG A 59 -3.14 -14.42 -1.30
C ARG A 59 -1.78 -13.76 -1.46
N ALA A 60 -1.02 -14.26 -2.42
CA ALA A 60 0.16 -13.56 -2.86
C ALA A 60 -0.25 -12.35 -3.72
N VAL A 61 0.50 -11.27 -3.60
CA VAL A 61 0.37 -10.08 -4.45
C VAL A 61 1.68 -9.92 -5.18
N GLU A 62 1.64 -10.01 -6.50
CA GLU A 62 2.78 -9.67 -7.35
C GLU A 62 2.82 -8.14 -7.54
N VAL A 63 4.02 -7.57 -7.37
CA VAL A 63 4.28 -6.15 -7.60
C VAL A 63 5.27 -6.03 -8.74
N LYS A 64 4.82 -5.45 -9.86
CA LYS A 64 5.70 -5.09 -10.97
C LYS A 64 6.18 -3.65 -10.78
N VAL A 65 7.49 -3.44 -10.87
CA VAL A 65 8.13 -2.13 -10.71
C VAL A 65 8.63 -1.62 -12.05
N GLU A 66 8.13 -0.46 -12.48
CA GLU A 66 8.50 0.21 -13.73
C GLU A 66 9.02 1.63 -13.43
N PRO A 67 10.31 1.81 -13.12
CA PRO A 67 10.84 3.08 -12.59
C PRO A 67 10.67 4.29 -13.52
N ASN A 68 10.55 4.06 -14.82
CA ASN A 68 10.39 5.10 -15.84
C ASN A 68 8.93 5.39 -16.17
N SER A 69 7.98 4.71 -15.53
CA SER A 69 6.54 4.92 -15.71
C SER A 69 6.04 6.04 -14.79
N PRO A 70 5.08 6.88 -15.23
CA PRO A 70 4.36 7.80 -14.34
C PRO A 70 3.66 7.09 -13.18
N GLN A 71 3.34 5.80 -13.34
CA GLN A 71 2.81 4.93 -12.30
C GLN A 71 3.73 3.71 -12.14
N PRO A 72 4.74 3.78 -11.24
CA PRO A 72 5.83 2.82 -11.21
C PRO A 72 5.50 1.50 -10.52
N PHE A 73 4.30 1.36 -9.95
CA PHE A 73 3.86 0.15 -9.27
C PHE A 73 2.57 -0.37 -9.89
N ALA A 74 2.60 -1.60 -10.40
CA ALA A 74 1.41 -2.35 -10.79
C ALA A 74 1.25 -3.58 -9.89
N PHE A 75 0.00 -3.94 -9.59
CA PHE A 75 -0.33 -4.97 -8.59
C PHE A 75 -1.22 -6.03 -9.20
N TYR A 76 -0.88 -7.29 -8.95
CA TYR A 76 -1.66 -8.45 -9.41
C TYR A 76 -1.91 -9.38 -8.22
N SER A 77 -3.19 -9.60 -7.86
CA SER A 77 -3.53 -10.63 -6.88
C SER A 77 -3.42 -11.99 -7.55
N LEU A 78 -2.70 -12.91 -6.92
CA LEU A 78 -2.70 -14.31 -7.30
C LEU A 78 -3.88 -15.03 -6.65
N GLU A 79 -4.18 -16.23 -7.16
CA GLU A 79 -5.20 -17.12 -6.59
C GLU A 79 -4.88 -17.47 -5.12
N PRO A 80 -5.90 -17.74 -4.29
CA PRO A 80 -5.70 -18.18 -2.91
C PRO A 80 -4.81 -19.43 -2.82
N ILE A 81 -3.98 -19.50 -1.79
CA ILE A 81 -3.08 -20.64 -1.59
C ILE A 81 -3.92 -21.88 -1.22
N PRO A 82 -3.87 -22.99 -1.98
CA PRO A 82 -4.83 -24.11 -1.85
C PRO A 82 -4.91 -24.77 -0.47
N TRP A 83 -3.84 -24.72 0.33
CA TRP A 83 -3.80 -25.34 1.66
C TRP A 83 -4.72 -24.67 2.69
N GLN A 84 -5.28 -23.50 2.38
CA GLN A 84 -6.18 -22.76 3.28
C GLN A 84 -7.60 -23.33 3.37
N TYR A 85 -7.96 -24.29 2.51
CA TYR A 85 -9.30 -24.88 2.47
C TYR A 85 -9.38 -26.27 3.12
N LYS A 86 -8.28 -26.81 3.65
CA LYS A 86 -8.32 -28.06 4.43
C LYS A 86 -8.71 -27.75 5.88
N LYS A 87 -10.01 -27.78 6.15
CA LYS A 87 -10.55 -28.02 7.50
C LYS A 87 -10.76 -29.51 7.69
#